data_AF-A0A0Q0Y8D6-F1
#
_entry.id   AF-A0A0Q0Y8D6-F1
#
_cell.length_a   1.000
_cell.length_b   1.000
_cell.length_c   1.000
_cell.angle_alpha   90.00
_cell.angle_beta   90.00
_cell.angle_gamma   90.00
#
_symmetry.space_group_name_H-M   'P 1'
#
loop_
_entity.id
_entity.type
_entity.pdbx_description
1 polymer ?
#
loop_
_entity_poly.entity_id
_entity_poly.type
_entity_poly.pdbx_seq_one_letter_code
_entity_poly.pdbx_strand_id
1 'polypeptide(L)'
;MAGVLAFLRRRITGDYVIDEHGFDPDLTEHVIAPLLRPVYRDYFRIETRGLENVPDVGGALVVANHSGTLPMDALMMAMAILDHHPAHRNLRMLAADLVFAVPFLAPLARKIGNTLACQADAERLLTAGHLVGVWPEGFKGVGKPFSERYTLQRFGRGGFVSAALRTGVPIIPCTVVGAEEIYPMIGNVKSLARLLGLPYLPITPTFPWLGLLGLIPLPSKWIIEFGEPVPTDSYPAEAADDPMLVFELTDRIRETIQHTLYSLLMQRRSVFF
;
A
#
# COMPACT_ATOMS: atom_id res chain seq x y z
N MET A 1 -4.02 29.21 7.59
CA MET A 1 -3.65 30.17 6.52
C MET A 1 -2.14 30.33 6.34
N ALA A 2 -1.34 30.51 7.41
CA ALA A 2 0.13 30.64 7.29
C ALA A 2 0.84 29.48 6.55
N GLY A 3 0.47 28.23 6.83
CA GLY A 3 1.08 27.06 6.15
C GLY A 3 0.81 26.99 4.64
N VAL A 4 -0.39 27.40 4.20
CA VAL A 4 -0.75 27.43 2.77
C VAL A 4 0.05 28.51 2.03
N LEU A 5 0.20 29.70 2.62
CA LEU A 5 1.05 30.75 2.03
C LEU A 5 2.52 30.32 1.96
N ALA A 6 3.03 29.65 2.99
CA ALA A 6 4.41 29.15 3.00
C ALA A 6 4.64 28.10 1.90
N PHE A 7 3.71 27.16 1.75
CA PHE A 7 3.72 26.19 0.65
C PHE A 7 3.70 26.88 -0.71
N LEU A 8 2.73 27.78 -0.95
CA LEU A 8 2.62 28.51 -2.22
C LEU A 8 3.88 29.32 -2.54
N ARG A 9 4.49 29.96 -1.53
CA ARG A 9 5.76 30.66 -1.69
C ARG A 9 6.84 29.70 -2.19
N ARG A 10 7.04 28.54 -1.54
CA ARG A 10 8.01 27.53 -1.98
C ARG A 10 7.76 27.07 -3.41
N ARG A 11 6.49 26.87 -3.80
CA ARG A 11 6.12 26.51 -5.18
C ARG A 11 6.50 27.57 -6.19
N ILE A 12 6.26 28.85 -5.88
CA ILE A 12 6.56 29.97 -6.78
C ILE A 12 8.08 30.21 -6.88
N THR A 13 8.80 30.09 -5.76
CA THR A 13 10.25 30.32 -5.74
C THR A 13 11.06 29.11 -6.23
N GLY A 14 10.42 27.96 -6.46
CA GLY A 14 11.10 26.71 -6.79
C GLY A 14 11.88 26.11 -5.62
N ASP A 15 11.56 26.52 -4.39
CA ASP A 15 12.24 26.08 -3.17
C ASP A 15 11.61 24.79 -2.63
N TYR A 16 11.65 23.75 -3.46
CA TYR A 16 11.20 22.40 -3.13
C TYR A 16 12.04 21.38 -3.92
N VAL A 17 12.15 20.17 -3.38
CA VAL A 17 12.94 19.10 -4.00
C VAL A 17 11.99 18.08 -4.60
N ILE A 18 12.32 17.63 -5.81
CA ILE A 18 11.75 16.42 -6.41
C ILE A 18 12.88 15.41 -6.56
N ASP A 19 12.68 14.19 -6.06
CA ASP A 19 13.69 13.14 -6.19
C ASP A 19 13.78 12.60 -7.63
N GLU A 20 14.79 11.76 -7.88
CA GLU A 20 15.01 11.14 -9.19
C GLU A 20 13.86 10.22 -9.67
N HIS A 21 12.94 9.84 -8.80
CA HIS A 21 11.75 9.03 -9.12
C HIS A 21 10.48 9.89 -9.31
N GLY A 22 10.58 11.21 -9.12
CA GLY A 22 9.49 12.16 -9.27
C GLY A 22 8.71 12.46 -7.98
N PHE A 23 9.16 12.00 -6.81
CA PHE A 23 8.50 12.25 -5.53
C PHE A 23 8.70 13.67 -5.04
N ASP A 24 7.60 14.26 -4.60
CA ASP A 24 7.51 15.63 -4.09
C ASP A 24 7.05 15.56 -2.62
N PRO A 25 7.99 15.47 -1.65
CA PRO A 25 7.65 15.41 -0.22
C PRO A 25 6.91 16.67 0.23
N ASP A 26 7.26 17.84 -0.31
CA ASP A 26 6.61 19.11 0.03
C ASP A 26 5.12 19.07 -0.33
N LEU A 27 4.77 18.61 -1.54
CA LEU A 27 3.38 18.40 -1.96
C LEU A 27 2.68 17.34 -1.09
N THR A 28 3.37 16.23 -0.81
CA THR A 28 2.80 15.11 -0.07
C THR A 28 2.43 15.54 1.34
N GLU A 29 3.33 16.20 2.06
CA GLU A 29 3.15 16.60 3.46
C GLU A 29 2.21 17.80 3.64
N HIS A 30 2.18 18.73 2.69
CA HIS A 30 1.45 19.99 2.84
C HIS A 30 0.12 20.05 2.08
N VAL A 31 -0.14 19.11 1.17
CA VAL A 31 -1.39 19.05 0.40
C VAL A 31 -2.06 17.69 0.53
N ILE A 32 -1.36 16.61 0.18
CA ILE A 32 -1.98 15.28 0.11
C ILE A 32 -2.31 14.75 1.51
N ALA A 33 -1.36 14.74 2.43
CA ALA A 33 -1.55 14.25 3.79
C ALA A 33 -2.64 15.03 4.54
N PRO A 34 -2.69 16.38 4.53
CA PRO A 34 -3.80 17.13 5.13
C PRO A 34 -5.18 16.77 4.59
N LEU A 35 -5.30 16.44 3.29
CA LEU A 35 -6.57 16.01 2.70
C LEU A 35 -6.96 14.59 3.11
N LEU A 36 -5.98 13.70 3.28
CA LEU A 36 -6.21 12.31 3.68
C LEU A 36 -6.38 12.13 5.20
N ARG A 37 -5.85 13.03 6.03
CA ARG A 37 -5.94 12.94 7.51
C ARG A 37 -7.36 12.78 8.05
N PRO A 38 -8.38 13.55 7.62
CA PRO A 38 -9.75 13.33 8.09
C PRO A 38 -10.30 11.98 7.64
N VAL A 39 -9.94 11.51 6.44
CA VAL A 39 -10.33 10.19 5.94
C VAL A 39 -9.71 9.09 6.82
N TYR A 40 -8.42 9.23 7.14
CA TYR A 40 -7.69 8.31 8.00
C TYR A 40 -8.23 8.31 9.45
N ARG A 41 -8.26 9.47 10.10
CA ARG A 41 -8.55 9.60 11.53
C ARG A 41 -10.04 9.49 11.86
N ASP A 42 -10.90 10.13 11.07
CA ASP A 42 -12.30 10.33 11.44
C ASP A 42 -13.23 9.41 10.63
N TYR A 43 -12.96 9.23 9.33
CA TYR A 43 -13.81 8.43 8.45
C TYR A 43 -13.55 6.93 8.58
N PHE A 44 -12.28 6.51 8.54
CA PHE A 44 -11.86 5.13 8.71
C PHE A 44 -11.38 4.79 10.13
N ARG A 45 -11.20 5.79 11.01
CA ARG A 45 -10.87 5.59 12.43
C ARG A 45 -9.72 4.60 12.63
N ILE A 46 -8.68 4.78 11.81
CA ILE A 46 -7.60 3.82 11.68
C ILE A 46 -6.79 3.77 12.97
N GLU A 47 -6.62 2.56 13.48
CA GLU A 47 -5.72 2.24 14.58
C GLU A 47 -4.43 1.66 14.00
N THR A 48 -3.29 2.27 14.33
CA THR A 48 -1.98 1.79 13.88
C THR A 48 -1.21 1.16 15.02
N ARG A 49 -0.57 0.02 14.76
CA ARG A 49 0.18 -0.79 15.73
C ARG A 49 1.50 -1.26 15.16
N GLY A 50 2.49 -1.48 16.01
CA GLY A 50 3.76 -2.13 15.64
C GLY A 50 4.70 -1.26 14.81
N LEU A 51 4.49 0.06 14.76
CA LEU A 51 5.36 0.96 14.00
C LEU A 51 6.81 0.97 14.47
N GLU A 52 7.07 0.55 15.72
CA GLU A 52 8.40 0.30 16.27
C GLU A 52 9.20 -0.77 15.50
N ASN A 53 8.53 -1.62 14.70
CA ASN A 53 9.17 -2.60 13.82
C ASN A 53 9.67 -1.98 12.51
N VAL A 54 9.21 -0.77 12.15
CA VAL A 54 9.68 -0.06 10.97
C VAL A 54 10.94 0.72 11.35
N PRO A 55 12.03 0.65 10.57
CA PRO A 55 13.28 1.29 10.98
C PRO A 55 13.26 2.80 10.79
N ASP A 56 13.84 3.55 11.73
CA ASP A 56 14.03 5.00 11.66
C ASP A 56 14.92 5.42 10.50
N VAL A 57 15.92 4.61 10.15
CA VAL A 57 16.90 4.85 9.09
C VAL A 57 17.13 3.60 8.24
N GLY A 58 17.59 3.77 7.01
CA GLY A 58 17.83 2.65 6.09
C GLY A 58 16.56 2.12 5.41
N GLY A 59 16.74 1.18 4.49
CA GLY A 59 15.67 0.64 3.66
C GLY A 59 14.92 -0.49 4.36
N ALA A 60 13.63 -0.63 4.07
CA ALA A 60 12.83 -1.78 4.47
C ALA A 60 11.69 -2.01 3.47
N LEU A 61 11.31 -3.27 3.29
CA LEU A 61 10.23 -3.65 2.40
C LEU A 61 8.98 -3.97 3.22
N VAL A 62 7.98 -3.10 3.19
CA VAL A 62 6.69 -3.29 3.83
C VAL A 62 5.78 -4.10 2.91
N VAL A 63 5.39 -5.29 3.34
CA VAL A 63 4.60 -6.25 2.54
C VAL A 63 3.21 -6.39 3.15
N ALA A 64 2.17 -5.99 2.41
CA ALA A 64 0.81 -5.99 2.93
C ALA A 64 -0.18 -6.83 2.13
N ASN A 65 -1.25 -7.30 2.79
CA ASN A 65 -2.44 -7.80 2.10
C ASN A 65 -3.11 -6.67 1.32
N HIS A 66 -3.75 -6.99 0.20
CA HIS A 66 -4.38 -6.02 -0.69
C HIS A 66 -5.90 -6.22 -0.78
N SER A 67 -6.67 -5.14 -0.67
CA SER A 67 -8.12 -5.25 -0.64
C SER A 67 -8.85 -3.96 -0.98
N GLY A 68 -10.18 -4.06 -1.03
CA GLY A 68 -11.04 -2.89 -1.01
C GLY A 68 -11.27 -2.25 -2.36
N THR A 69 -11.24 -2.98 -3.49
CA THR A 69 -11.65 -2.56 -4.85
C THR A 69 -10.86 -1.39 -5.48
N LEU A 70 -10.48 -0.39 -4.70
CA LEU A 70 -9.58 0.71 -4.99
C LEU A 70 -8.49 0.68 -3.91
N PRO A 71 -7.24 1.07 -4.23
CA PRO A 71 -6.09 0.92 -3.34
C PRO A 71 -6.04 1.96 -2.20
N MET A 72 -7.14 2.09 -1.44
CA MET A 72 -7.21 2.97 -0.27
C MET A 72 -6.36 2.43 0.88
N ASP A 73 -6.21 1.11 0.97
CA ASP A 73 -5.27 0.45 1.89
C ASP A 73 -3.85 0.98 1.75
N ALA A 74 -3.37 1.13 0.51
CA ALA A 74 -2.05 1.66 0.21
C ALA A 74 -1.87 3.11 0.68
N LEU A 75 -2.84 3.98 0.38
CA LEU A 75 -2.82 5.36 0.82
C LEU A 75 -2.88 5.50 2.35
N MET A 76 -3.70 4.70 3.02
CA MET A 76 -3.83 4.73 4.47
C MET A 76 -2.60 4.15 5.18
N MET A 77 -1.94 3.15 4.61
CA MET A 77 -0.66 2.65 5.12
C MET A 77 0.45 3.70 4.98
N ALA A 78 0.50 4.42 3.86
CA ALA A 78 1.42 5.55 3.69
C ALA A 78 1.16 6.66 4.73
N MET A 79 -0.11 6.98 5.00
CA MET A 79 -0.49 7.92 6.07
C MET A 79 -0.09 7.42 7.47
N ALA A 80 -0.26 6.13 7.75
CA ALA A 80 0.13 5.54 9.02
C ALA A 80 1.63 5.72 9.30
N ILE A 81 2.48 5.46 8.30
CA ILE A 81 3.93 5.66 8.43
C ILE A 81 4.26 7.16 8.53
N LEU A 82 3.72 8.01 7.66
CA LEU A 82 4.06 9.43 7.65
C LEU A 82 3.67 10.15 8.94
N ASP A 83 2.45 9.92 9.45
CA ASP A 83 1.92 10.68 10.58
C ASP A 83 2.26 10.08 11.95
N HIS A 84 2.47 8.75 12.03
CA HIS A 84 2.60 8.06 13.32
C HIS A 84 3.97 7.41 13.55
N HIS A 85 4.79 7.20 12.51
CA HIS A 85 6.15 6.71 12.72
C HIS A 85 7.01 7.80 13.38
N PRO A 86 7.84 7.50 14.40
CA PRO A 86 8.67 8.52 15.09
C PRO A 86 9.55 9.33 14.14
N ALA A 87 10.15 8.68 13.15
CA ALA A 87 10.95 9.32 12.11
C ALA A 87 10.16 9.93 10.91
N HIS A 88 8.81 9.93 10.95
CA HIS A 88 7.95 10.51 9.90
C HIS A 88 8.34 10.12 8.46
N ARG A 89 8.60 8.82 8.25
CA ARG A 89 9.14 8.30 6.98
C ARG A 89 8.08 8.34 5.87
N ASN A 90 8.53 8.44 4.62
CA ASN A 90 7.66 8.34 3.45
C ASN A 90 7.70 6.92 2.86
N LEU A 91 6.53 6.36 2.57
CA LEU A 91 6.40 5.05 1.92
C LEU A 91 6.44 5.19 0.39
N ARG A 92 7.32 4.43 -0.26
CA ARG A 92 7.45 4.37 -1.72
C ARG A 92 6.73 3.16 -2.27
N MET A 93 5.57 3.37 -2.88
CA MET A 93 4.68 2.27 -3.26
C MET A 93 5.00 1.74 -4.66
N LEU A 94 5.13 0.43 -4.79
CA LEU A 94 5.26 -0.25 -6.08
C LEU A 94 3.87 -0.40 -6.71
N ALA A 95 3.57 0.43 -7.70
CA ALA A 95 2.26 0.49 -8.36
C ALA A 95 2.25 -0.24 -9.71
N ALA A 96 1.11 -0.85 -10.05
CA ALA A 96 0.92 -1.52 -11.32
C ALA A 96 0.92 -0.54 -12.51
N ASP A 97 1.31 -1.03 -13.69
CA ASP A 97 1.38 -0.23 -14.94
C ASP A 97 0.10 0.56 -15.25
N LEU A 98 -1.06 0.00 -14.90
CA LEU A 98 -2.36 0.63 -15.08
C LEU A 98 -2.44 2.01 -14.42
N VAL A 99 -1.82 2.19 -13.24
CA VAL A 99 -1.80 3.48 -12.52
C VAL A 99 -1.10 4.55 -13.37
N PHE A 100 -0.06 4.15 -14.10
CA PHE A 100 0.74 5.05 -14.95
C PHE A 100 0.18 5.22 -16.36
N ALA A 101 -0.80 4.40 -16.75
CA ALA A 101 -1.53 4.54 -18.02
C ALA A 101 -2.69 5.54 -17.95
N VAL A 102 -3.16 5.89 -16.74
CA VAL A 102 -4.31 6.80 -16.54
C VAL A 102 -3.84 8.26 -16.52
N PRO A 103 -4.37 9.14 -17.39
CA PRO A 103 -4.06 10.57 -17.37
C PRO A 103 -4.34 11.22 -16.02
N PHE A 104 -3.51 12.20 -15.63
CA PHE A 104 -3.53 12.89 -14.33
C PHE A 104 -3.20 12.01 -13.10
N LEU A 105 -3.61 10.74 -13.08
CA LEU A 105 -3.24 9.80 -12.03
C LEU A 105 -1.75 9.48 -12.07
N ALA A 106 -1.19 9.23 -13.26
CA ALA A 106 0.23 8.93 -13.43
C ALA A 106 1.18 9.99 -12.81
N PRO A 107 1.07 11.29 -13.15
CA PRO A 107 1.94 12.32 -12.54
C PRO A 107 1.66 12.51 -11.05
N LEU A 108 0.42 12.33 -10.58
CA LEU A 108 0.10 12.39 -9.15
C LEU A 108 0.76 11.22 -8.40
N ALA A 109 0.62 9.99 -8.90
CA ALA A 109 1.25 8.79 -8.35
C ALA A 109 2.76 8.97 -8.19
N ARG A 110 3.46 9.48 -9.21
CA ARG A 110 4.89 9.80 -9.11
C ARG A 110 5.18 10.79 -7.99
N LYS A 111 4.43 11.90 -7.95
CA LYS A 111 4.61 12.96 -6.94
C LYS A 111 4.36 12.51 -5.50
N ILE A 112 3.49 11.51 -5.28
CA ILE A 112 3.27 10.94 -3.94
C ILE A 112 4.18 9.74 -3.64
N GLY A 113 5.12 9.43 -4.54
CA GLY A 113 6.21 8.49 -4.27
C GLY A 113 6.05 7.11 -4.90
N ASN A 114 5.03 6.92 -5.73
CA ASN A 114 4.80 5.63 -6.39
C ASN A 114 5.77 5.44 -7.55
N THR A 115 6.32 4.24 -7.67
CA THR A 115 7.15 3.80 -8.80
C THR A 115 6.53 2.58 -9.47
N LEU A 116 7.08 2.17 -10.61
CA LEU A 116 6.59 0.98 -11.29
C LEU A 116 6.89 -0.25 -10.42
N ALA A 117 5.98 -1.22 -10.44
CA ALA A 117 6.17 -2.51 -9.78
C ALA A 117 7.14 -3.39 -10.58
N CYS A 118 8.40 -2.96 -10.64
CA CYS A 118 9.50 -3.71 -11.23
C CYS A 118 10.64 -3.89 -10.21
N GLN A 119 11.41 -4.95 -10.40
CA GLN A 119 12.47 -5.33 -9.46
C GLN A 119 13.58 -4.29 -9.38
N ALA A 120 13.98 -3.70 -10.51
CA ALA A 120 15.04 -2.69 -10.55
C ALA A 120 14.70 -1.43 -9.75
N ASP A 121 13.47 -0.92 -9.87
CA ASP A 121 13.01 0.25 -9.10
C ASP A 121 12.95 -0.08 -7.60
N ALA A 122 12.46 -1.28 -7.25
CA ALA A 122 12.39 -1.73 -5.86
C ALA A 122 13.80 -1.81 -5.24
N GLU A 123 14.74 -2.48 -5.89
CA GLU A 123 16.13 -2.62 -5.42
C GLU A 123 16.79 -1.25 -5.28
N ARG A 124 16.63 -0.36 -6.27
CA ARG A 124 17.19 1.00 -6.22
C ARG A 124 16.68 1.80 -5.02
N LEU A 125 15.37 1.78 -4.78
CA LEU A 125 14.75 2.48 -3.65
C LEU A 125 15.19 1.90 -2.30
N LEU A 126 15.24 0.58 -2.19
CA LEU A 126 15.65 -0.13 -0.97
C LEU A 126 17.12 0.16 -0.65
N THR A 127 18.02 0.06 -1.63
CA THR A 127 19.46 0.38 -1.46
C THR A 127 19.68 1.86 -1.14
N ALA A 128 18.85 2.77 -1.66
CA ALA A 128 18.88 4.19 -1.32
C ALA A 128 18.34 4.50 0.10
N GLY A 129 17.89 3.49 0.85
CA GLY A 129 17.44 3.66 2.22
C GLY A 129 15.97 4.09 2.35
N HIS A 130 15.15 3.86 1.33
CA HIS A 130 13.72 4.18 1.39
C HIS A 130 12.88 3.01 1.93
N LEU A 131 11.74 3.34 2.56
CA LEU A 131 10.70 2.35 2.84
C LEU A 131 9.94 2.08 1.54
N VAL A 132 9.87 0.82 1.12
CA VAL A 132 9.16 0.42 -0.09
C VAL A 132 7.93 -0.40 0.30
N GLY A 133 6.76 -0.02 -0.23
CA GLY A 133 5.49 -0.72 0.01
C GLY A 133 5.11 -1.60 -1.17
N VAL A 134 4.75 -2.86 -0.89
CA VAL A 134 4.30 -3.81 -1.91
C VAL A 134 3.09 -4.61 -1.45
N TRP A 135 2.23 -4.93 -2.41
CA TRP A 135 1.00 -5.72 -2.24
C TRP A 135 1.06 -6.95 -3.14
N PRO A 136 1.66 -8.07 -2.69
CA PRO A 136 1.99 -9.19 -3.57
C PRO A 136 0.79 -9.93 -4.16
N GLU A 137 -0.42 -9.73 -3.61
CA GLU A 137 -1.68 -10.23 -4.19
C GLU A 137 -2.03 -9.51 -5.52
N GLY A 138 -1.57 -8.26 -5.68
CA GLY A 138 -1.90 -7.40 -6.82
C GLY A 138 -3.40 -7.33 -7.08
N PHE A 139 -3.79 -7.35 -8.37
CA PHE A 139 -5.19 -7.30 -8.77
C PHE A 139 -6.06 -8.47 -8.27
N LYS A 140 -5.46 -9.60 -7.85
CA LYS A 140 -6.21 -10.72 -7.28
C LYS A 140 -6.77 -10.34 -5.90
N GLY A 141 -5.98 -9.66 -5.07
CA GLY A 141 -6.39 -9.24 -3.73
C GLY A 141 -7.39 -8.09 -3.78
N VAL A 142 -7.04 -6.97 -4.42
CA VAL A 142 -7.92 -5.79 -4.48
C VAL A 142 -9.22 -6.03 -5.24
N GLY A 143 -9.20 -6.94 -6.23
CA GLY A 143 -10.35 -7.28 -7.07
C GLY A 143 -11.20 -8.45 -6.59
N LYS A 144 -10.97 -8.98 -5.38
CA LYS A 144 -11.69 -10.18 -4.91
C LYS A 144 -13.13 -9.87 -4.47
N PRO A 145 -14.07 -10.82 -4.64
CA PRO A 145 -15.43 -10.66 -4.15
C PRO A 145 -15.49 -10.54 -2.63
N PHE A 146 -16.50 -9.85 -2.12
CA PHE A 146 -16.71 -9.67 -0.67
C PHE A 146 -16.96 -10.98 0.10
N SER A 147 -17.38 -12.04 -0.59
CA SER A 147 -17.47 -13.40 -0.02
C SER A 147 -16.11 -14.01 0.33
N GLU A 148 -15.04 -13.56 -0.33
CA GLU A 148 -13.65 -14.00 -0.10
C GLU A 148 -12.88 -13.03 0.79
N ARG A 149 -13.57 -12.08 1.43
CA ARG A 149 -12.93 -11.11 2.29
C ARG A 149 -12.16 -11.78 3.41
N TYR A 150 -11.06 -11.16 3.81
CA TYR A 150 -10.16 -11.65 4.85
C TYR A 150 -9.47 -12.99 4.57
N THR A 151 -9.51 -13.42 3.31
CA THR A 151 -8.69 -14.53 2.83
C THR A 151 -7.68 -13.95 1.83
N LEU A 152 -6.40 -14.09 2.14
CA LEU A 152 -5.32 -13.66 1.25
C LEU A 152 -5.32 -14.53 0.00
N GLN A 153 -5.21 -13.86 -1.13
CA GLN A 153 -4.96 -14.50 -2.41
C GLN A 153 -3.48 -14.92 -2.49
N ARG A 154 -3.19 -15.87 -3.38
CA ARG A 154 -1.82 -16.32 -3.59
C ARG A 154 -0.94 -15.15 -4.03
N PHE A 155 0.18 -14.96 -3.34
CA PHE A 155 1.21 -13.99 -3.71
C PHE A 155 1.81 -14.34 -5.08
N GLY A 156 2.40 -13.34 -5.74
CA GLY A 156 3.10 -13.50 -7.01
C GLY A 156 4.31 -14.45 -6.93
N ARG A 157 5.22 -14.33 -7.91
CA ARG A 157 6.39 -15.22 -8.05
C ARG A 157 7.53 -14.95 -7.04
N GLY A 158 7.26 -14.23 -5.94
CA GLY A 158 8.27 -13.92 -4.93
C GLY A 158 9.30 -12.85 -5.30
N GLY A 159 9.13 -12.10 -6.39
CA GLY A 159 10.10 -11.07 -6.80
C GLY A 159 10.36 -9.98 -5.75
N PHE A 160 9.40 -9.72 -4.86
CA PHE A 160 9.59 -8.82 -3.72
C PHE A 160 10.56 -9.39 -2.68
N VAL A 161 10.52 -10.71 -2.45
CA VAL A 161 11.49 -11.41 -1.60
C VAL A 161 12.87 -11.39 -2.23
N SER A 162 12.99 -11.65 -3.54
CA SER A 162 14.26 -11.54 -4.26
C SER A 162 14.86 -10.13 -4.14
N ALA A 163 14.05 -9.08 -4.25
CA ALA A 163 14.51 -7.70 -4.07
C ALA A 163 15.02 -7.44 -2.64
N ALA A 164 14.31 -7.94 -1.62
CA ALA A 164 14.74 -7.81 -0.23
C ALA A 164 16.05 -8.57 0.05
N LEU A 165 16.17 -9.81 -0.45
CA LEU A 165 17.39 -10.63 -0.34
C LEU A 165 18.60 -9.97 -1.02
N ARG A 166 18.42 -9.43 -2.24
CA ARG A 166 19.51 -8.75 -2.97
C ARG A 166 20.00 -7.48 -2.28
N THR A 167 19.12 -6.81 -1.56
CA THR A 167 19.43 -5.54 -0.89
C THR A 167 19.75 -5.69 0.59
N GLY A 168 19.56 -6.89 1.16
CA GLY A 168 19.78 -7.18 2.58
C GLY A 168 18.87 -6.40 3.53
N VAL A 169 17.76 -5.84 3.02
CA VAL A 169 16.82 -5.05 3.82
C VAL A 169 15.76 -5.94 4.47
N PRO A 170 15.33 -5.63 5.71
CA PRO A 170 14.29 -6.40 6.37
C PRO A 170 12.96 -6.29 5.62
N ILE A 171 12.20 -7.38 5.66
CA ILE A 171 10.81 -7.39 5.22
C ILE A 171 9.93 -7.16 6.45
N ILE A 172 9.05 -6.16 6.40
CA ILE A 172 8.06 -5.88 7.45
C ILE A 172 6.71 -6.39 6.99
N PRO A 173 6.20 -7.53 7.51
CA PRO A 173 4.84 -7.97 7.23
C PRO A 173 3.86 -6.94 7.80
N CYS A 174 2.90 -6.49 7.00
CA CYS A 174 1.89 -5.53 7.42
C CYS A 174 0.50 -6.09 7.15
N THR A 175 -0.39 -5.98 8.13
CA THR A 175 -1.76 -6.48 8.03
C THR A 175 -2.74 -5.33 8.10
N VAL A 176 -3.61 -5.23 7.10
CA VAL A 176 -4.69 -4.24 7.01
C VAL A 176 -6.03 -4.93 7.16
N VAL A 177 -6.74 -4.64 8.25
CA VAL A 177 -8.13 -5.06 8.52
C VAL A 177 -9.05 -3.85 8.34
N GLY A 178 -10.24 -4.04 7.77
CA GLY A 178 -11.22 -2.96 7.60
C GLY A 178 -11.40 -2.47 6.18
N ALA A 179 -10.32 -2.50 5.38
CA ALA A 179 -10.32 -2.03 4.00
C ALA A 179 -11.24 -2.85 3.08
N GLU A 180 -11.46 -4.13 3.38
CA GLU A 180 -12.34 -5.02 2.61
C GLU A 180 -13.83 -4.60 2.65
N GLU A 181 -14.24 -3.82 3.65
CA GLU A 181 -15.64 -3.39 3.81
C GLU A 181 -16.02 -2.13 3.02
N ILE A 182 -15.05 -1.37 2.54
CA ILE A 182 -15.34 -0.04 1.98
C ILE A 182 -16.06 -0.11 0.62
N TYR A 183 -15.89 -1.22 -0.11
CA TYR A 183 -16.65 -1.54 -1.31
C TYR A 183 -16.97 -3.04 -1.34
N PRO A 184 -18.13 -3.46 -0.82
CA PRO A 184 -18.56 -4.85 -0.88
C PRO A 184 -18.79 -5.28 -2.33
N MET A 185 -17.77 -5.85 -2.97
CA MET A 185 -17.86 -6.30 -4.36
C MET A 185 -18.68 -7.59 -4.44
N ILE A 186 -19.89 -7.50 -4.99
CA ILE A 186 -20.82 -8.63 -5.14
C ILE A 186 -20.76 -9.27 -6.53
N GLY A 187 -20.11 -8.60 -7.48
CA GLY A 187 -19.94 -9.11 -8.84
C GLY A 187 -18.86 -8.36 -9.62
N ASN A 188 -18.52 -8.89 -10.80
CA ASN A 188 -17.55 -8.30 -11.71
C ASN A 188 -18.02 -8.47 -13.17
N VAL A 189 -18.13 -7.38 -13.92
CA VAL A 189 -18.52 -7.39 -15.34
C VAL A 189 -17.30 -7.68 -16.22
N LYS A 190 -16.85 -8.94 -16.25
CA LYS A 190 -15.60 -9.36 -16.91
C LYS A 190 -15.53 -9.01 -18.40
N SER A 191 -16.65 -9.08 -19.13
CA SER A 191 -16.70 -8.76 -20.56
C SER A 191 -16.40 -7.29 -20.82
N LEU A 192 -17.02 -6.39 -20.06
CA LEU A 192 -16.81 -4.95 -20.17
C LEU A 192 -15.43 -4.55 -19.65
N ALA A 193 -14.97 -5.15 -18.56
CA ALA A 193 -13.61 -4.94 -18.04
C ALA A 193 -12.57 -5.24 -19.13
N ARG A 194 -12.69 -6.37 -19.82
CA ARG A 194 -11.80 -6.76 -20.91
C ARG A 194 -11.85 -5.78 -22.09
N LEU A 195 -13.05 -5.31 -22.47
CA LEU A 195 -13.22 -4.33 -23.54
C LEU A 195 -12.53 -3.00 -23.21
N LEU A 196 -12.52 -2.61 -21.94
CA LEU A 196 -11.92 -1.36 -21.46
C LEU A 196 -10.44 -1.50 -21.06
N GLY A 197 -9.85 -2.70 -21.17
CA GLY A 197 -8.48 -2.96 -20.71
C GLY A 197 -8.30 -2.89 -19.19
N LEU A 198 -9.38 -3.07 -18.42
CA LEU A 198 -9.38 -3.05 -16.96
C LEU A 198 -9.25 -4.46 -16.37
N PRO A 199 -8.60 -4.62 -15.21
CA PRO A 199 -8.44 -5.92 -14.55
C PRO A 199 -9.79 -6.49 -14.06
N TYR A 200 -10.69 -5.61 -13.63
CA TYR A 200 -12.05 -5.92 -13.23
C TYR A 200 -12.91 -4.66 -13.34
N LEU A 201 -14.23 -4.85 -13.43
CA LEU A 201 -15.21 -3.78 -13.30
C LEU A 201 -16.19 -4.17 -12.20
N PRO A 202 -16.06 -3.57 -11.00
CA PRO A 202 -16.78 -4.04 -9.83
C PRO A 202 -18.28 -3.75 -9.94
N ILE A 203 -19.08 -4.62 -9.35
CA ILE A 203 -20.47 -4.36 -8.98
C ILE A 203 -20.52 -4.36 -7.46
N THR A 204 -20.96 -3.26 -6.87
CA THR A 204 -21.16 -3.08 -5.43
C THR A 204 -22.61 -2.66 -5.18
N PRO A 205 -23.15 -2.70 -3.95
CA PRO A 205 -24.49 -2.21 -3.68
C PRO A 205 -24.75 -0.75 -4.15
N THR A 206 -23.70 0.06 -4.29
CA THR A 206 -23.76 1.47 -4.66
C THR A 206 -23.35 1.74 -6.12
N PHE A 207 -22.45 0.94 -6.70
CA PHE A 207 -21.96 1.09 -8.07
C PHE A 207 -22.39 -0.11 -8.94
N PRO A 208 -23.03 0.11 -10.11
CA PRO A 208 -23.13 1.38 -10.83
C PRO A 208 -24.39 2.23 -10.53
N TRP A 209 -25.29 1.79 -9.65
CA TRP A 209 -26.59 2.46 -9.42
C TRP A 209 -26.52 3.95 -9.10
N LEU A 210 -25.51 4.39 -8.34
CA LEU A 210 -25.30 5.80 -7.99
C LEU A 210 -24.25 6.49 -8.88
N GLY A 211 -23.86 5.87 -10.00
CA GLY A 211 -22.79 6.38 -10.86
C GLY A 211 -21.48 6.59 -10.09
N LEU A 212 -20.80 7.72 -10.33
CA LEU A 212 -19.54 8.05 -9.65
C LEU A 212 -19.67 8.22 -8.13
N LEU A 213 -20.85 8.61 -7.62
CA LEU A 213 -21.09 8.67 -6.18
C LEU A 213 -21.06 7.28 -5.54
N GLY A 214 -21.33 6.24 -6.32
CA GLY A 214 -21.21 4.85 -5.87
C GLY A 214 -19.77 4.40 -5.61
N LEU A 215 -18.78 5.20 -6.04
CA LEU A 215 -17.35 4.99 -5.78
C LEU A 215 -16.88 5.69 -4.50
N ILE A 216 -17.76 6.35 -3.74
CA ILE A 216 -17.42 6.85 -2.40
C ILE A 216 -17.31 5.64 -1.46
N PRO A 217 -16.19 5.46 -0.74
CA PRO A 217 -15.98 4.29 0.13
C PRO A 217 -17.00 4.32 1.27
N LEU A 218 -17.50 3.15 1.69
CA LEU A 218 -18.28 3.04 2.92
C LEU A 218 -17.38 3.26 4.14
N PRO A 219 -17.90 3.84 5.24
CA PRO A 219 -17.11 3.99 6.46
C PRO A 219 -16.92 2.63 7.13
N SER A 220 -15.69 2.30 7.50
CA SER A 220 -15.37 1.15 8.35
C SER A 220 -14.17 1.49 9.25
N LYS A 221 -14.11 0.92 10.46
CA LYS A 221 -12.98 1.08 11.40
C LYS A 221 -11.83 0.15 10.99
N TRP A 222 -10.61 0.66 10.83
CA TRP A 222 -9.48 -0.18 10.40
C TRP A 222 -8.45 -0.41 11.50
N ILE A 223 -7.69 -1.50 11.34
CA ILE A 223 -6.45 -1.74 12.07
C ILE A 223 -5.36 -1.96 11.03
N ILE A 224 -4.25 -1.24 11.16
CA ILE A 224 -3.02 -1.45 10.39
C ILE A 224 -1.94 -1.88 11.40
N GLU A 225 -1.47 -3.11 11.27
CA GLU A 225 -0.46 -3.68 12.18
C GLU A 225 0.81 -4.02 11.40
N PHE A 226 1.93 -3.40 11.80
CA PHE A 226 3.26 -3.68 11.30
C PHE A 226 3.90 -4.76 12.20
N GLY A 227 4.09 -5.95 11.65
CA GLY A 227 4.61 -7.11 12.36
C GLY A 227 6.14 -7.10 12.52
N GLU A 228 6.64 -8.14 13.20
CA GLU A 228 8.08 -8.31 13.44
C GLU A 228 8.88 -8.38 12.12
N PRO A 229 10.03 -7.70 12.03
CA PRO A 229 10.87 -7.73 10.84
C PRO A 229 11.39 -9.15 10.54
N VAL A 230 11.26 -9.57 9.28
CA VAL A 230 11.95 -10.76 8.76
C VAL A 230 13.31 -10.31 8.21
N PRO A 231 14.43 -10.63 8.89
CA PRO A 231 15.75 -10.24 8.43
C PRO A 231 16.14 -10.99 7.16
N THR A 232 16.87 -10.32 6.28
CA THR A 232 17.38 -10.86 5.01
C THR A 232 18.90 -10.69 4.85
N ASP A 233 19.52 -9.91 5.74
CA ASP A 233 20.94 -9.53 5.74
C ASP A 233 21.90 -10.69 6.02
N SER A 234 21.42 -11.74 6.68
CA SER A 234 22.19 -12.97 6.92
C SER A 234 22.31 -13.88 5.70
N TYR A 235 21.53 -13.63 4.65
CA TYR A 235 21.57 -14.45 3.43
C TYR A 235 22.61 -13.89 2.44
N PRO A 236 23.33 -14.78 1.72
CA PRO A 236 24.18 -14.34 0.62
C PRO A 236 23.31 -13.76 -0.52
N ALA A 237 23.85 -12.84 -1.33
CA ALA A 237 23.07 -12.18 -2.38
C ALA A 237 22.49 -13.15 -3.42
N GLU A 238 23.19 -14.27 -3.67
CA GLU A 238 22.78 -15.36 -4.56
C GLU A 238 21.53 -16.11 -4.06
N ALA A 239 21.19 -15.98 -2.77
CA ALA A 239 19.97 -16.56 -2.20
C ALA A 239 18.70 -16.04 -2.88
N ALA A 240 18.75 -14.84 -3.46
CA ALA A 240 17.64 -14.27 -4.21
C ALA A 240 17.31 -15.02 -5.51
N ASP A 241 18.25 -15.82 -6.00
CA ASP A 241 18.13 -16.63 -7.21
C ASP A 241 17.77 -18.10 -6.91
N ASP A 242 17.66 -18.49 -5.63
CA ASP A 242 17.16 -19.81 -5.20
C ASP A 242 15.62 -19.82 -5.20
N PRO A 243 14.96 -20.53 -6.13
CA PRO A 243 13.51 -20.53 -6.23
C PRO A 243 12.81 -21.18 -5.03
N MET A 244 13.47 -22.13 -4.36
CA MET A 244 12.88 -22.82 -3.21
C MET A 244 12.86 -21.88 -2.00
N LEU A 245 13.99 -21.24 -1.71
CA LEU A 245 14.07 -20.27 -0.61
C LEU A 245 13.13 -19.08 -0.83
N VAL A 246 13.10 -18.52 -2.05
CA VAL A 246 12.19 -17.42 -2.39
C VAL A 246 10.74 -17.83 -2.20
N PHE A 247 10.38 -19.06 -2.60
CA PHE A 247 9.04 -19.60 -2.39
C PHE A 247 8.71 -19.78 -0.89
N GLU A 248 9.60 -20.39 -0.11
CA GLU A 248 9.42 -20.62 1.32
C GLU A 248 9.25 -19.29 2.09
N LEU A 249 10.10 -18.30 1.83
CA LEU A 249 9.98 -16.98 2.45
C LEU A 249 8.69 -16.27 2.02
N THR A 250 8.33 -16.35 0.74
CA THR A 250 7.07 -15.77 0.24
C THR A 250 5.87 -16.38 0.96
N ASP A 251 5.85 -17.70 1.13
CA ASP A 251 4.75 -18.41 1.77
C ASP A 251 4.70 -18.13 3.27
N ARG A 252 5.86 -18.14 3.96
CA ARG A 252 5.97 -17.74 5.36
C ARG A 252 5.40 -16.35 5.60
N ILE A 253 5.76 -15.35 4.78
CA ILE A 253 5.25 -13.98 4.90
C ILE A 253 3.74 -13.93 4.69
N ARG A 254 3.22 -14.65 3.68
CA ARG A 254 1.78 -14.77 3.43
C ARG A 254 1.04 -15.36 4.63
N GLU A 255 1.57 -16.44 5.20
CA GLU A 255 0.98 -17.11 6.36
C GLU A 255 1.01 -16.24 7.61
N THR A 256 2.12 -15.53 7.86
CA THR A 256 2.22 -14.54 8.93
C THR A 256 1.13 -13.47 8.80
N ILE A 257 0.99 -12.86 7.62
CA ILE A 257 -0.04 -11.82 7.40
C ILE A 257 -1.45 -12.40 7.57
N GLN A 258 -1.71 -13.61 7.06
CA GLN A 258 -3.01 -14.27 7.17
C GLN A 258 -3.37 -14.62 8.63
N HIS A 259 -2.40 -15.12 9.40
CA HIS A 259 -2.60 -15.44 10.81
C HIS A 259 -2.85 -14.18 11.65
N THR A 260 -2.07 -13.13 11.41
CA THR A 260 -2.27 -11.83 12.05
C THR A 260 -3.64 -11.25 11.69
N LEU A 261 -4.07 -11.36 10.44
CA LEU A 261 -5.38 -10.89 9.98
C LEU A 261 -6.53 -11.55 10.76
N TYR A 262 -6.51 -12.87 10.91
CA TYR A 262 -7.51 -13.58 11.71
C TYR A 262 -7.44 -13.20 13.19
N SER A 263 -6.23 -13.04 13.74
CA SER A 263 -6.04 -12.60 15.12
C SER A 263 -6.65 -11.22 15.38
N LEU A 264 -6.42 -10.28 14.47
CA LEU A 264 -6.95 -8.92 14.55
C LEU A 264 -8.47 -8.87 14.36
N LEU A 265 -9.04 -9.72 13.50
CA LEU A 265 -10.49 -9.84 13.35
C LEU A 265 -11.18 -10.28 14.63
N MET A 266 -10.57 -11.19 15.39
CA MET A 266 -11.09 -11.64 16.69
C MET A 266 -11.03 -10.54 17.75
N GLN A 267 -10.07 -9.62 17.65
CA GLN A 267 -9.95 -8.46 18.55
C GLN A 267 -10.89 -7.33 18.17
N ARG A 268 -11.25 -7.22 16.87
CA ARG A 268 -12.13 -6.17 16.35
C ARG A 268 -13.56 -6.40 16.81
N ARG A 269 -14.10 -5.44 17.57
CA ARG A 269 -15.47 -5.52 18.12
C ARG A 269 -16.54 -5.36 17.05
N SER A 270 -16.32 -4.48 16.07
CA SER A 270 -17.29 -4.18 15.02
C SER A 270 -16.64 -3.62 13.77
N VAL A 271 -17.40 -3.66 12.67
CA VAL A 271 -17.04 -2.96 11.44
C VAL A 271 -17.00 -1.45 11.64
N PHE A 272 -17.81 -0.91 12.56
CA PHE A 272 -17.98 0.54 12.72
C PHE A 272 -17.28 1.12 13.96
N PHE A 273 -17.00 0.31 14.99
CA PHE A 273 -16.49 0.73 16.30
C PHE A 273 -15.48 -0.23 16.90
#